data_AF-A0A258GTB9-F1
#
_entry.id   AF-A0A258GTB9-F1
#
_cell.length_a   1.000
_cell.length_b   1.000
_cell.length_c   1.000
_cell.angle_alpha   90.00
_cell.angle_beta   90.00
_cell.angle_gamma   90.00
#
_symmetry.space_group_name_H-M   'P 1'
#
loop_
_entity.id
_entity.type
_entity.pdbx_description
1 polymer ?
#
loop_
_entity_poly.entity_id
_entity_poly.type
_entity_poly.pdbx_seq_one_letter_code
_entity_poly.pdbx_strand_id
1 'polypeptide(L)' 'MAKPPASSETKPFTVVLPAKAAERLEVLVDTGLYGASRAEVAKNIILQHLQELWKSGKLPG' A
#
# COMPACT_ATOMS: atom_id res chain seq x y z
N MET A 1 3.35 25.99 20.65
CA MET A 1 3.89 24.62 20.90
C MET A 1 3.51 23.77 19.72
N ALA A 2 4.49 23.21 19.00
CA ALA A 2 4.20 22.33 17.86
C ALA A 2 3.47 21.08 18.36
N LYS A 3 2.37 20.71 17.70
CA LYS A 3 1.64 19.47 17.98
C LYS A 3 2.64 18.32 17.88
N PRO A 4 2.81 17.47 18.91
CA PRO A 4 3.69 16.32 18.78
C PRO A 4 3.27 15.52 17.55
N PRO A 5 4.22 14.99 16.75
CA PRO A 5 3.89 14.20 15.58
C PRO A 5 2.92 13.12 16.03
N ALA A 6 1.76 13.02 15.37
CA ALA A 6 0.77 12.01 15.70
C ALA A 6 1.48 10.68 15.80
N SER A 7 1.35 9.98 16.94
CA SER A 7 1.99 8.68 17.17
C SER A 7 1.84 7.85 15.90
N SER A 8 2.96 7.53 15.26
CA SER A 8 2.99 6.70 14.05
C SER A 8 2.72 5.25 14.44
N GLU A 9 1.52 5.01 14.98
CA GLU A 9 1.04 3.67 15.26
C GLU A 9 0.62 3.03 13.94
N THR A 10 1.30 1.93 13.60
CA THR A 10 0.88 1.09 12.48
C THR A 10 -0.38 0.34 12.90
N LYS A 11 -1.50 0.65 12.25
CA LYS A 11 -2.78 -0.03 12.53
C LYS A 11 -3.03 -1.13 11.49
N PRO A 12 -3.22 -2.38 11.91
CA PRO A 12 -3.63 -3.44 10.99
C PRO A 12 -5.06 -3.17 10.49
N PHE A 13 -5.31 -3.49 9.23
CA PHE A 13 -6.64 -3.39 8.61
C PHE A 13 -6.84 -4.55 7.63
N THR A 14 -8.09 -4.82 7.30
CA THR A 14 -8.47 -5.86 6.33
C THR A 14 -9.09 -5.20 5.11
N VAL A 15 -8.78 -5.71 3.92
CA VAL A 15 -9.36 -5.25 2.65
C VAL A 15 -9.94 -6.45 1.92
N VAL A 16 -11.15 -6.28 1.38
CA VAL A 16 -11.75 -7.28 0.50
C VAL A 16 -11.38 -6.94 -0.94
N LEU A 17 -10.77 -7.90 -1.63
CA LEU A 17 -10.38 -7.77 -3.02
C LEU A 17 -11.20 -8.73 -3.89
N PRO A 18 -11.43 -8.40 -5.17
CA PRO A 18 -11.91 -9.38 -6.15
C PRO A 18 -10.96 -10.58 -6.21
N ALA A 19 -11.49 -11.80 -6.37
CA ALA A 19 -10.70 -13.04 -6.35
C ALA A 19 -9.47 -12.98 -7.28
N LYS A 20 -9.66 -12.54 -8.52
CA LYS A 20 -8.58 -12.37 -9.51
C LYS A 20 -7.48 -11.41 -9.07
N ALA A 21 -7.82 -10.36 -8.32
CA ALA A 21 -6.83 -9.41 -7.79
C ALA A 21 -6.07 -10.01 -6.60
N ALA A 22 -6.75 -10.77 -5.75
CA ALA A 22 -6.10 -11.52 -4.67
C ALA A 22 -5.12 -12.57 -5.22
N GLU A 23 -5.52 -13.34 -6.24
CA GLU A 23 -4.64 -14.31 -6.91
C GLU A 23 -3.39 -13.66 -7.49
N ARG A 24 -3.53 -12.50 -8.14
CA ARG A 24 -2.38 -11.73 -8.64
C ARG A 24 -1.47 -11.24 -7.53
N LEU A 25 -2.04 -10.85 -6.39
CA LEU A 25 -1.25 -10.42 -5.23
C LEU A 25 -0.41 -11.59 -4.69
N GLU A 26 -0.94 -12.81 -4.67
CA GLU A 26 -0.17 -14.00 -4.30
C GLU A 26 1.01 -14.25 -5.23
N VAL A 27 0.81 -14.11 -6.54
CA VAL A 27 1.92 -14.23 -7.51
C VAL A 27 3.00 -13.18 -7.25
N LEU A 28 2.61 -11.94 -6.93
CA LEU A 28 3.57 -10.87 -6.61
C LEU A 28 4.35 -11.14 -5.31
N VAL A 29 3.72 -11.78 -4.32
CA VAL A 29 4.41 -12.25 -3.10
C VAL A 29 5.40 -13.37 -3.44
N ASP A 30 4.98 -14.37 -4.22
CA ASP A 30 5.81 -15.52 -4.61
C ASP A 30 7.05 -15.09 -5.41
N THR A 31 6.89 -14.11 -6.31
CA THR A 31 8.02 -13.55 -7.08
C THR A 31 9.03 -12.78 -6.23
N GLY A 32 8.68 -12.38 -5.00
CA GLY A 32 9.53 -11.58 -4.11
C GLY A 32 9.84 -10.16 -4.60
N LEU A 33 9.30 -9.74 -5.74
CA LEU A 33 9.62 -8.46 -6.39
C LEU A 33 9.08 -7.24 -5.62
N TYR A 34 7.98 -7.41 -4.88
CA TYR A 34 7.27 -6.31 -4.23
C TYR A 34 7.28 -6.39 -2.69
N GLY A 35 7.91 -7.40 -2.10
CA GLY A 35 7.98 -7.60 -0.64
C GLY A 35 7.91 -9.08 -0.26
N ALA A 36 8.27 -9.40 0.99
CA ALA A 36 8.31 -10.78 1.48
C ALA A 36 6.95 -11.27 2.03
N SER A 37 6.01 -10.35 2.24
CA SER A 37 4.69 -10.62 2.82
C SER A 37 3.57 -9.94 2.04
N ARG A 38 2.36 -10.52 2.06
CA ARG A 38 1.14 -9.92 1.48
C ARG A 38 0.93 -8.47 1.90
N ALA A 39 1.17 -8.16 3.18
CA ALA A 39 1.01 -6.82 3.72
C ALA A 39 2.03 -5.81 3.14
N GLU A 40 3.28 -6.24 2.92
CA GLU A 40 4.31 -5.40 2.30
C GLU A 40 4.02 -5.16 0.83
N VAL A 41 3.65 -6.21 0.10
CA VAL A 41 3.25 -6.10 -1.32
C VAL A 41 2.07 -5.15 -1.46
N ALA A 42 1.02 -5.33 -0.64
CA ALA A 42 -0.15 -4.45 -0.64
C ALA A 42 0.23 -2.99 -0.32
N LYS A 43 1.06 -2.77 0.72
CA LYS A 43 1.57 -1.44 1.07
C LYS A 43 2.31 -0.79 -0.09
N ASN A 44 3.21 -1.51 -0.74
CA ASN A 44 4.03 -0.97 -1.82
C ASN A 44 3.19 -0.62 -3.05
N ILE A 45 2.20 -1.44 -3.41
CA ILE A 45 1.23 -1.13 -4.47
C ILE A 45 0.45 0.16 -4.14
N ILE A 46 -0.05 0.30 -2.92
CA ILE A 46 -0.78 1.49 -2.49
C ILE A 46 0.11 2.73 -2.59
N LEU A 47 1.34 2.67 -2.07
CA LEU A 47 2.28 3.79 -2.12
C LEU A 47 2.65 4.17 -3.55
N GLN A 48 2.88 3.19 -4.42
CA GLN A 48 3.15 3.44 -5.83
C GLN A 48 1.97 4.16 -6.49
N HIS A 49 0.75 3.68 -6.27
CA HIS A 49 -0.45 4.31 -6.83
C HIS A 49 -0.64 5.74 -6.34
N LEU A 50 -0.42 6.00 -5.05
CA LEU A 50 -0.48 7.36 -4.49
C LEU A 50 0.57 8.28 -5.10
N GLN A 51 1.79 7.80 -5.30
CA GLN A 51 2.84 8.58 -5.98
C GLN A 51 2.48 8.90 -7.43
N GLU A 52 1.88 7.96 -8.16
CA GLU A 52 1.40 8.20 -9.53
C GLU A 52 0.29 9.24 -9.56
N LEU A 53 -0.64 9.17 -8.61
CA LEU A 53 -1.72 10.16 -8.49
C LEU A 53 -1.17 11.56 -8.16
N TRP A 54 -0.19 11.67 -7.25
CA TRP A 54 0.51 12.93 -6.98
C TRP A 54 1.21 13.48 -8.23
N LYS A 55 1.96 12.64 -8.96
CA LYS A 55 2.61 13.03 -10.22
C LYS A 55 1.60 13.48 -11.28
N SER A 56 0.41 12.89 -11.31
CA SER A 56 -0.67 13.26 -12.22
C SER A 56 -1.46 14.51 -11.81
N GLY A 57 -1.16 15.12 -10.65
CA GLY A 57 -1.87 16.28 -10.12
C GLY A 57 -3.30 15.99 -9.63
N LYS A 58 -3.67 14.72 -9.44
CA LYS A 58 -5.01 14.29 -9.00
C LYS A 58 -5.20 14.26 -7.49
N LEU A 59 -4.12 14.38 -6.72
CA LEU A 59 -4.15 14.47 -5.27
C LEU A 59 -3.75 15.90 -4.85
N PRO A 60 -4.47 16.52 -3.90
CA PRO A 60 -4.06 17.80 -3.34
C PRO A 60 -2.70 17.65 -2.64
N GLY A 61 -1.80 18.60 -2.91
CA GLY A 61 -0.50 18.73 -2.24
C GLY A 61 -0.62 19.44 -0.91
#